data_AF-A0A258FES5-F1
#
_entry.id   AF-A0A258FES5-F1
#
_cell.length_a   1.000
_cell.length_b   1.000
_cell.length_c   1.000
_cell.angle_alpha   90.00
_cell.angle_beta   90.00
_cell.angle_gamma   90.00
#
_symmetry.space_group_name_H-M   'P 1'
#
loop_
_entity.id
_entity.type
_entity.pdbx_description
1 polymer ?
#
loop_
_entity_poly.entity_id
_entity_poly.type
_entity_poly.pdbx_seq_one_letter_code
_entity_poly.pdbx_strand_id
1 'polypeptide(L)'
;MTTASPAPTPGYDWFLSQDSGIARLAYGVEASDDLKLGLDCSAGTGKVDLVALGKSGMSEIYLESGGETERFPAEGEPSQLHDGDLLTATVEADTPVLQRFRRLGWIAQWVDGERAVYVPQPGSATQVERFFGLCG
;
A
#
# COMPACT_ATOMS: atom_id res chain seq x y z
N MET A 1 16.57 8.38 17.42
CA MET A 1 15.26 8.25 18.10
C MET A 1 14.55 7.08 17.45
N THR A 2 14.32 5.98 18.16
CA THR A 2 13.61 4.82 17.63
C THR A 2 12.13 5.17 17.64
N THR A 3 11.58 5.58 16.50
CA THR A 3 10.11 5.71 16.35
C THR A 3 9.52 4.34 16.62
N ALA A 4 8.74 4.23 17.71
CA ALA A 4 8.02 2.99 18.01
C ALA A 4 7.10 2.66 16.84
N SER A 5 7.00 1.37 16.48
CA SER A 5 6.07 0.94 15.44
C SER A 5 4.64 1.37 15.82
N PRO A 6 3.89 2.00 14.89
CA PRO A 6 2.51 2.37 15.15
C PRO A 6 1.65 1.14 15.51
N ALA A 7 0.55 1.35 16.24
CA ALA A 7 -0.35 0.26 16.61
C ALA A 7 -1.26 -0.15 15.43
N PRO A 8 -1.62 -1.44 15.30
CA PRO A 8 -2.59 -1.89 14.31
C PRO A 8 -3.99 -1.34 14.53
N THR A 9 -4.68 -1.02 13.44
CA THR A 9 -6.10 -0.66 13.47
C THR A 9 -6.95 -1.93 13.59
N PRO A 10 -7.83 -2.07 14.59
CA PRO A 10 -8.68 -3.25 14.72
C PRO A 10 -9.49 -3.54 13.46
N GLY A 11 -9.50 -4.80 13.02
CA GLY A 11 -10.25 -5.25 11.84
C GLY A 11 -9.56 -5.02 10.49
N TYR A 12 -8.46 -4.25 10.46
CA TYR A 12 -7.66 -4.06 9.26
C TYR A 12 -6.37 -4.85 9.33
N ASP A 13 -5.96 -5.40 8.20
CA ASP A 13 -4.69 -6.12 8.05
C ASP A 13 -4.18 -6.09 6.61
N TRP A 14 -2.95 -6.58 6.42
CA TRP A 14 -2.39 -6.91 5.13
C TRP A 14 -2.80 -8.32 4.71
N PHE A 15 -3.25 -8.47 3.47
CA PHE A 15 -3.61 -9.75 2.87
C PHE A 15 -2.81 -9.95 1.59
N LEU A 16 -1.99 -11.00 1.57
CA LEU A 16 -1.23 -11.44 0.41
C LEU A 16 -2.00 -12.54 -0.32
N SER A 17 -2.29 -12.33 -1.58
CA SER A 17 -2.81 -13.34 -2.50
C SER A 17 -1.92 -13.45 -3.75
N GLN A 18 -2.04 -14.57 -4.45
CA GLN A 18 -1.42 -14.77 -5.74
C GLN A 18 -2.46 -15.38 -6.67
N ASP A 19 -2.64 -14.77 -7.84
CA ASP A 19 -3.49 -15.30 -8.88
C ASP A 19 -2.82 -15.10 -10.24
N SER A 20 -2.83 -16.14 -11.07
CA SER A 20 -2.37 -16.10 -12.46
C SER A 20 -0.97 -15.47 -12.68
N GLY A 21 -0.06 -15.62 -11.71
CA GLY A 21 1.31 -15.07 -11.76
C GLY A 21 1.47 -13.62 -11.26
N ILE A 22 0.38 -13.02 -10.76
CA ILE A 22 0.35 -11.70 -10.13
C ILE A 22 0.27 -11.90 -8.62
N ALA A 23 1.20 -11.30 -7.88
CA ALA A 23 1.11 -11.19 -6.43
C ALA A 23 0.36 -9.89 -6.10
N ARG A 24 -0.59 -9.98 -5.16
CA ARG A 24 -1.34 -8.84 -4.65
C ARG A 24 -1.21 -8.75 -3.14
N LEU A 25 -0.88 -7.57 -2.66
CA LEU A 25 -0.87 -7.22 -1.25
C LEU A 25 -1.89 -6.10 -1.01
N ALA A 26 -2.95 -6.40 -0.28
CA ALA A 26 -4.03 -5.45 0.01
C ALA A 26 -4.12 -5.15 1.50
N TYR A 27 -4.22 -3.87 1.85
CA TYR A 27 -4.60 -3.43 3.19
C TYR A 27 -6.10 -3.12 3.22
N GLY A 28 -6.83 -3.80 4.09
CA GLY A 28 -8.28 -3.66 4.14
C GLY A 28 -8.90 -4.50 5.24
N VAL A 29 -10.22 -4.70 5.16
CA VAL A 29 -10.96 -5.62 6.02
C VAL A 29 -11.14 -6.96 5.30
N GLU A 30 -10.96 -8.06 6.00
CA GLU A 30 -11.13 -9.41 5.44
C GLU A 30 -12.55 -9.59 4.86
N ALA A 31 -12.64 -10.14 3.64
CA ALA A 31 -13.90 -10.42 2.95
C ALA A 31 -14.84 -9.20 2.83
N SER A 32 -14.26 -8.00 2.66
CA SER A 32 -14.98 -6.74 2.49
C SER A 32 -14.45 -5.95 1.30
N ASP A 33 -15.29 -5.08 0.74
CA ASP A 33 -14.91 -4.10 -0.29
C ASP A 33 -14.13 -2.91 0.30
N ASP A 34 -13.88 -2.88 1.62
CA ASP A 34 -13.07 -1.85 2.27
C ASP A 34 -11.56 -2.11 2.09
N LEU A 35 -11.04 -1.66 0.94
CA LEU A 35 -9.62 -1.67 0.59
C LEU A 35 -9.06 -0.25 0.65
N LYS A 36 -8.00 -0.04 1.44
CA LYS A 36 -7.34 1.28 1.58
C LYS A 36 -6.16 1.45 0.63
N LEU A 37 -5.33 0.42 0.51
CA LEU A 37 -4.13 0.41 -0.31
C LEU A 37 -3.90 -0.99 -0.87
N GLY A 38 -3.74 -1.09 -2.19
CA GLY A 38 -3.35 -2.29 -2.91
C GLY A 38 -1.98 -2.10 -3.55
N LEU A 39 -1.21 -3.18 -3.58
CA LEU A 39 0.02 -3.32 -4.33
C LEU A 39 -0.11 -4.58 -5.17
N ASP A 40 0.01 -4.46 -6.48
CA ASP A 40 0.03 -5.58 -7.42
C ASP A 40 1.41 -5.64 -8.08
N CYS A 41 1.94 -6.84 -8.30
CA CYS A 41 3.16 -7.01 -9.09
C CYS A 41 3.13 -8.31 -9.89
N SER A 42 3.57 -8.23 -11.14
CA SER A 42 3.90 -9.43 -11.91
C SER A 42 5.27 -9.94 -11.47
N ALA A 43 5.37 -11.24 -11.17
CA ALA A 43 6.58 -11.83 -10.63
C ALA A 43 7.81 -11.56 -11.51
N GLY A 44 8.90 -11.10 -10.88
CA GLY A 44 10.19 -10.86 -11.54
C GLY A 44 10.26 -9.61 -12.42
N THR A 45 9.24 -8.75 -12.42
CA THR A 45 9.28 -7.50 -13.20
C THR A 45 10.00 -6.36 -12.48
N GLY A 46 10.14 -6.44 -11.15
CA GLY A 46 10.65 -5.34 -10.33
C GLY A 46 9.71 -4.13 -10.27
N LYS A 47 8.50 -4.21 -10.81
CA LYS A 47 7.51 -3.13 -10.82
C LYS A 47 6.33 -3.45 -9.91
N VAL A 48 5.80 -2.41 -9.29
CA VAL A 48 4.64 -2.47 -8.41
C VAL A 48 3.60 -1.47 -8.90
N ASP A 49 2.40 -1.95 -9.14
CA ASP A 49 1.22 -1.13 -9.37
C ASP A 49 0.58 -0.81 -8.01
N LEU A 50 0.52 0.48 -7.68
CA LEU A 50 -0.12 1.01 -6.49
C LEU A 50 -1.56 1.34 -6.82
N VAL A 51 -2.48 0.93 -5.95
CA VAL A 51 -3.90 1.28 -6.01
C VAL A 51 -4.31 1.86 -4.68
N ALA A 52 -4.70 3.13 -4.62
CA ALA A 52 -5.02 3.81 -3.38
C ALA A 52 -6.30 4.63 -3.49
N LEU A 53 -6.94 4.89 -2.36
CA LEU A 53 -8.09 5.81 -2.31
C LEU A 53 -7.61 7.25 -2.18
N GLY A 54 -8.22 8.16 -2.94
CA GLY A 54 -7.95 9.59 -2.90
C GLY A 54 -9.24 10.43 -2.90
N LYS A 55 -9.11 11.72 -2.64
CA LYS A 55 -10.21 12.67 -2.88
C LYS A 55 -10.34 12.95 -4.36
N SER A 56 -11.54 13.36 -4.79
CA SER A 56 -11.77 13.68 -6.19
C SER A 56 -10.87 14.78 -6.72
N GLY A 57 -10.27 14.53 -7.89
CA GLY A 57 -9.33 15.43 -8.56
C GLY A 57 -7.88 15.31 -8.08
N MET A 58 -7.56 14.34 -7.21
CA MET A 58 -6.17 14.02 -6.89
C MET A 58 -5.47 13.32 -8.06
N SER A 59 -4.19 13.62 -8.24
CA SER A 59 -3.35 13.05 -9.30
C SER A 59 -2.01 12.55 -8.77
N GLU A 60 -1.92 12.31 -7.47
CA GLU A 60 -0.72 11.79 -6.82
C GLU A 60 -1.06 10.86 -5.66
N ILE A 61 -0.25 9.80 -5.51
CA ILE A 61 -0.25 8.93 -4.34
C ILE A 61 0.93 9.36 -3.46
N TYR A 62 0.64 9.87 -2.25
CA TYR A 62 1.66 10.30 -1.30
C TYR A 62 1.85 9.26 -0.20
N LEU A 63 3.02 8.58 -0.19
CA LEU A 63 3.37 7.54 0.77
C LEU A 63 4.50 7.95 1.71
N GLU A 64 4.46 7.38 2.91
CA GLU A 64 5.50 7.51 3.92
C GLU A 64 5.74 6.16 4.60
N SER A 65 7.01 5.79 4.82
CA SER A 65 7.35 4.70 5.72
C SER A 65 8.58 5.08 6.53
N GLY A 66 8.48 5.03 7.86
CA GLY A 66 9.62 5.18 8.79
C GLY A 66 10.60 6.32 8.50
N GLY A 67 10.11 7.48 8.03
CA GLY A 67 10.90 8.67 7.71
C GLY A 67 11.19 8.89 6.21
N GLU A 68 11.02 7.85 5.38
CA GLU A 68 11.05 7.99 3.92
C GLU A 68 9.68 8.44 3.43
N THR A 69 9.65 9.36 2.47
CA THR A 69 8.42 9.94 1.94
C THR A 69 8.52 10.10 0.42
N GLU A 70 7.46 9.81 -0.31
CA GLU A 70 7.49 9.88 -1.77
C GLU A 70 6.12 10.15 -2.37
N ARG A 71 6.09 10.98 -3.42
CA ARG A 71 4.88 11.31 -4.18
C ARG A 71 5.00 10.70 -5.56
N PHE A 72 4.05 9.86 -5.91
CA PHE A 72 3.97 9.22 -7.21
C PHE A 72 2.87 9.89 -8.03
N PRO A 73 3.17 10.38 -9.25
CA PRO A 73 2.12 10.75 -10.20
C PRO A 73 1.17 9.57 -10.39
N ALA A 74 -0.13 9.84 -10.33
CA ALA A 74 -1.16 8.81 -10.39
C ALA A 74 -2.30 9.23 -11.32
N GLU A 75 -2.91 8.25 -11.96
CA GLU A 75 -4.17 8.42 -12.66
C GLU A 75 -5.31 8.29 -11.65
N GLY A 76 -6.25 9.24 -11.66
CA GLY A 76 -7.40 9.24 -10.78
C GLY A 76 -8.68 9.01 -11.56
N GLU A 77 -9.46 8.02 -11.15
CA GLU A 77 -10.76 7.71 -11.71
C GLU A 77 -11.83 7.73 -10.62
N PRO A 78 -13.06 8.24 -10.88
CA PRO A 78 -14.12 8.21 -9.89
C PRO A 78 -14.38 6.79 -9.37
N SER A 79 -14.28 6.60 -8.05
CA SER A 79 -14.48 5.29 -7.45
C SER A 79 -15.96 4.89 -7.52
N GLN A 80 -16.21 3.64 -7.93
CA GLN A 80 -17.56 3.05 -7.89
C GLN A 80 -17.91 2.48 -6.50
N LEU A 81 -16.92 2.35 -5.61
CA LEU A 81 -17.07 1.70 -4.31
C LEU A 81 -17.18 2.72 -3.18
N HIS A 82 -16.53 3.89 -3.30
CA HIS A 82 -16.41 4.88 -2.23
C HIS A 82 -16.54 6.30 -2.79
N ASP A 83 -16.80 7.28 -1.92
CA ASP A 83 -16.70 8.69 -2.29
C ASP A 83 -15.23 9.06 -2.56
N GLY A 84 -14.97 9.70 -3.71
CA GLY A 84 -13.63 10.09 -4.13
C GLY A 84 -13.15 9.35 -5.37
N ASP A 85 -11.83 9.33 -5.57
CA ASP A 85 -11.19 8.72 -6.73
C ASP A 85 -10.36 7.50 -6.31
N LEU A 86 -10.32 6.50 -7.19
CA LEU A 86 -9.33 5.44 -7.16
C LEU A 86 -8.09 5.92 -7.90
N LEU A 87 -6.96 5.97 -7.20
CA LEU A 87 -5.67 6.40 -7.72
C LEU A 87 -4.84 5.18 -8.10
N THR A 88 -4.24 5.20 -9.30
CA THR A 88 -3.34 4.15 -9.77
C THR A 88 -2.00 4.73 -10.21
N ALA A 89 -0.90 4.06 -9.84
CA ALA A 89 0.45 4.45 -10.24
C ALA A 89 1.37 3.23 -10.35
N THR A 90 2.22 3.16 -11.36
CA THR A 90 3.26 2.12 -11.47
C THR A 90 4.60 2.67 -11.01
N VAL A 91 5.27 1.97 -10.10
CA VAL A 91 6.56 2.37 -9.50
C VAL A 91 7.56 1.21 -9.50
N GLU A 92 8.84 1.51 -9.32
CA GLU A 92 9.86 0.48 -9.14
C GLU A 92 9.78 -0.09 -7.70
N ALA A 93 9.93 -1.39 -7.54
CA ALA A 93 9.86 -2.05 -6.23
C ALA A 93 11.02 -1.65 -5.31
N ASP A 94 12.14 -1.20 -5.87
CA ASP A 94 13.34 -0.75 -5.15
C ASP A 94 13.29 0.73 -4.71
N THR A 95 12.20 1.42 -5.03
CA THR A 95 11.93 2.78 -4.60
C THR A 95 12.09 2.94 -3.08
N PRO A 96 12.76 4.02 -2.58
CA PRO A 96 13.17 4.11 -1.17
C PRO A 96 12.03 3.90 -0.16
N VAL A 97 10.86 4.49 -0.39
CA VAL A 97 9.70 4.33 0.51
C VAL A 97 9.19 2.89 0.55
N LEU A 98 9.20 2.17 -0.58
CA LEU A 98 8.77 0.76 -0.66
C LEU A 98 9.79 -0.18 -0.01
N GLN A 99 11.08 0.07 -0.16
CA GLN A 99 12.12 -0.68 0.56
C GLN A 99 12.06 -0.44 2.07
N ARG A 100 11.71 0.78 2.49
CA ARG A 100 11.48 1.09 3.89
C ARG A 100 10.24 0.37 4.42
N PHE A 101 9.15 0.35 3.66
CA PHE A 101 7.94 -0.42 3.95
C PHE A 101 8.23 -1.92 4.06
N ARG A 102 8.93 -2.51 3.09
CA ARG A 102 9.36 -3.93 3.12
C ARG A 102 10.04 -4.30 4.42
N ARG A 103 10.95 -3.44 4.91
CA ARG A 103 11.71 -3.69 6.15
C ARG A 103 10.90 -3.48 7.42
N LEU A 104 10.00 -2.50 7.44
CA LEU A 104 9.26 -2.12 8.65
C LEU A 104 7.90 -2.83 8.77
N GLY A 105 7.35 -3.32 7.67
CA GLY A 105 6.04 -3.94 7.59
C GLY A 105 4.87 -2.95 7.63
N TRP A 106 5.10 -1.64 7.78
CA TRP A 106 4.05 -0.62 7.79
C TRP A 106 4.37 0.55 6.86
N ILE A 107 3.32 1.18 6.34
CA ILE A 107 3.36 2.36 5.49
C ILE A 107 2.22 3.29 5.89
N ALA A 108 2.32 4.56 5.53
CA ALA A 108 1.26 5.53 5.68
C ALA A 108 0.98 6.18 4.33
N GLN A 109 -0.29 6.50 4.11
CA GLN A 109 -0.74 7.33 3.00
C GLN A 109 -1.17 8.69 3.55
N TRP A 110 -0.86 9.74 2.82
CA TRP A 110 -1.34 11.08 3.08
C TRP A 110 -2.45 11.44 2.10
N VAL A 111 -3.61 11.84 2.63
CA VAL A 111 -4.78 12.26 1.83
C VAL A 111 -5.28 13.58 2.39
N ASP A 112 -5.11 14.66 1.63
CA ASP A 112 -5.55 16.02 2.02
C ASP A 112 -5.06 16.46 3.41
N GLY A 113 -3.79 16.18 3.70
CA GLY A 113 -3.14 16.50 4.98
C GLY A 113 -3.45 15.52 6.11
N GLU A 114 -4.37 14.57 5.93
CA GLU A 114 -4.60 13.48 6.88
C GLU A 114 -3.65 12.31 6.62
N ARG A 115 -3.06 11.77 7.69
CA ARG A 115 -2.13 10.64 7.63
C ARG A 115 -2.81 9.36 8.08
N ALA A 116 -3.08 8.46 7.14
CA ALA A 116 -3.60 7.13 7.42
C ALA A 116 -2.45 6.12 7.48
N VAL A 117 -2.33 5.37 8.57
CA VAL A 117 -1.22 4.41 8.79
C VAL A 117 -1.74 2.99 8.67
N TYR A 118 -1.03 2.17 7.89
CA TYR A 118 -1.40 0.80 7.56
C TYR A 118 -0.38 -0.16 8.17
N VAL A 119 -0.80 -0.84 9.25
CA VAL A 119 0.06 -1.67 10.09
C VAL A 119 -0.50 -3.10 10.14
N PRO A 120 0.36 -4.13 10.01
CA PRO A 120 -0.05 -5.52 10.12
C PRO A 120 -0.54 -5.86 11.53
N GLN A 121 -1.53 -6.75 11.61
CA GLN A 121 -1.86 -7.43 12.86
C GLN A 121 -0.70 -8.33 13.36
N PRO A 122 -0.67 -8.67 14.66
CA PRO A 122 0.23 -9.71 15.14
C PRO A 122 0.01 -11.02 14.37
N GLY A 123 1.08 -11.53 13.74
CA GLY A 123 1.05 -12.76 12.94
C GLY A 123 1.02 -12.55 11.41
N SER A 124 0.68 -11.35 10.92
CA SER A 124 0.64 -11.03 9.49
C SER A 124 1.86 -10.23 9.00
N ALA A 125 2.77 -9.84 9.89
CA ALA A 125 3.92 -8.99 9.58
C ALA A 125 4.82 -9.52 8.44
N THR A 126 4.86 -10.82 8.21
CA THR A 126 5.65 -11.43 7.12
C THR A 126 5.02 -11.24 5.73
N GLN A 127 3.74 -10.89 5.63
CA GLN A 127 3.04 -10.81 4.34
C GLN A 127 3.64 -9.74 3.42
N VAL A 128 4.05 -8.61 3.99
CA VAL A 128 4.71 -7.52 3.25
C VAL A 128 6.03 -8.00 2.66
N GLU A 129 6.89 -8.63 3.46
CA GLU A 129 8.18 -9.12 3.00
C GLU A 129 8.02 -10.19 1.92
N ARG A 130 7.07 -11.12 2.10
CA ARG A 130 6.73 -12.15 1.12
C ARG A 130 6.26 -11.57 -0.20
N PHE A 131 5.45 -10.50 -0.18
CA PHE A 131 5.03 -9.80 -1.40
C PHE A 131 6.25 -9.31 -2.19
N PHE A 132 7.13 -8.54 -1.57
CA PHE A 132 8.32 -8.03 -2.26
C PHE A 132 9.27 -9.15 -2.70
N GLY A 133 9.34 -10.26 -1.97
CA GLY A 133 10.08 -11.45 -2.41
C GLY A 133 9.51 -12.13 -3.67
N LEU A 134 8.22 -11.95 -3.97
CA LEU A 134 7.59 -12.44 -5.20
C LEU A 134 7.80 -11.49 -6.38
N CYS A 135 7.87 -10.18 -6.14
CA CYS A 135 8.03 -9.17 -7.19
C CYS A 135 9.42 -9.19 -7.85
N GLY A 136 10.47 -9.60 -7.11
CA GLY A 136 11.86 -9.64 -7.58
C GLY A 136 12.81 -8.90 -6.66
#